data_AF-R0AHL9-F1
#
_entry.id   AF-R0AHL9-F1
#
_cell.length_a   1.000
_cell.length_b   1.000
_cell.length_c   1.000
_cell.angle_alpha   90.00
_cell.angle_beta   90.00
_cell.angle_gamma   90.00
#
_symmetry.space_group_name_H-M   'P 1'
#
loop_
_entity.id
_entity.type
_entity.pdbx_description
1 polymer ?
#
loop_
_entity_poly.entity_id
_entity_poly.type
_entity_poly.pdbx_seq_one_letter_code
_entity_poly.pdbx_strand_id
1 'polypeptide(L)'
;MNNYITYGYRLVDGYMRMNPEQSEAVHLIFDAYDGGESIKRIVGMLKDRKTPTTHGRPSWSPALIRKILRNKDYLGVEPYPRMIEDEQFKRVQEHLKRSRDIWNQRHPTGSIQGTSMYTGRLICSSCGGVYSIYKQSGKEDRKKVRYWKCRHYDPATKEPCKMPILTEKQLDGMFLQALVRMKTDPTLYHEEAKKILTRIIKERQCMESELNGYWNKCNEDYERMEQLYFQIAARRYREIKMTELTRQIEDYLRGLDGSQATEFDSSIAIDASIFKLIKRIEVQPDRSLRFELINNAVVHQYPEIKMKDKKSKNIRYCVPFGYWLDGQETPIIHEQYGPIVPMLFQSYAEGMSLTALANELIRQSIPNQKGKPAWSHSCIRNILTNPVYLGDKEFPALVTRELFAQVQSRLEETSRMKRESQTRELARKEGLHAKGGTNRGGHPGHLEPGG
;
A
#
# COMPACT_ATOMS: atom_id res chain seq x y z
N MET A 1 -1.18 -16.34 39.19
CA MET A 1 -0.41 -15.88 38.01
C MET A 1 0.82 -16.77 37.92
N ASN A 2 0.99 -17.54 36.84
CA ASN A 2 2.15 -18.42 36.67
C ASN A 2 3.40 -17.56 36.40
N ASN A 3 4.15 -17.23 37.45
CA ASN A 3 5.42 -16.52 37.36
C ASN A 3 6.48 -17.45 36.75
N TYR A 4 6.55 -17.52 35.42
CA TYR A 4 7.70 -18.07 34.73
C TYR A 4 8.88 -17.11 34.94
N ILE A 5 9.78 -17.47 35.86
CA ILE A 5 11.04 -16.77 36.07
C ILE A 5 11.87 -16.82 34.78
N THR A 6 12.40 -15.68 34.35
CA THR A 6 13.26 -15.60 33.16
C THR A 6 14.51 -16.46 33.35
N TYR A 7 14.82 -17.27 32.34
CA TYR A 7 15.98 -18.17 32.34
C TYR A 7 17.28 -17.40 32.57
N GLY A 8 18.18 -17.88 33.43
CA GLY A 8 19.35 -17.10 33.88
C GLY A 8 19.15 -16.45 35.25
N TYR A 9 17.90 -16.38 35.74
CA TYR A 9 17.58 -15.86 37.06
C TYR A 9 16.90 -16.91 37.95
N ARG A 10 17.00 -16.69 39.26
CA ARG A 10 16.32 -17.45 40.32
C ARG A 10 15.80 -16.48 41.37
N LEU A 11 14.66 -16.82 41.98
CA LEU A 11 14.11 -16.06 43.10
C LEU A 11 14.75 -16.54 44.40
N VAL A 12 15.44 -15.66 45.11
CA VAL A 12 16.08 -15.93 46.41
C VAL A 12 15.68 -14.81 47.36
N ASP A 13 15.07 -15.17 48.50
CA ASP A 13 14.61 -14.23 49.54
C ASP A 13 13.71 -13.09 49.02
N GLY A 14 12.87 -13.38 48.02
CA GLY A 14 11.97 -12.40 47.41
C GLY A 14 12.60 -11.51 46.34
N TYR A 15 13.91 -11.63 46.08
CA TYR A 15 14.63 -10.87 45.05
C TYR A 15 15.07 -11.77 43.90
N MET A 16 15.03 -11.24 42.67
CA MET A 16 15.62 -11.93 41.53
C MET A 16 17.15 -11.83 41.62
N ARG A 17 17.82 -12.98 41.56
CA ARG A 17 19.28 -13.11 41.54
C ARG A 17 19.69 -13.92 40.33
N MET A 18 20.91 -13.71 39.84
CA MET A 18 21.46 -14.54 38.78
C MET A 18 21.63 -15.98 39.26
N ASN A 19 21.29 -16.93 38.41
CA ASN A 19 21.63 -18.33 38.61
C ASN A 19 22.95 -18.60 37.88
N PRO A 20 24.07 -18.89 38.59
CA PRO A 20 25.40 -18.98 37.99
C PRO A 20 25.50 -19.89 36.76
N GLU A 21 24.90 -21.08 36.81
CA GLU A 21 24.94 -22.04 35.69
C GLU A 21 24.11 -21.56 34.49
N GLN A 22 22.96 -20.95 34.75
CA GLN A 22 22.08 -20.49 33.68
C GLN A 22 22.53 -19.15 33.09
N SER A 23 23.10 -18.26 33.90
CA SER A 23 23.64 -16.98 33.45
C SER A 23 24.85 -17.19 32.54
N GLU A 24 25.72 -18.14 32.86
CA GLU A 24 26.84 -18.52 31.98
C GLU A 24 26.33 -18.98 30.61
N ALA A 25 25.25 -19.77 30.58
CA ALA A 25 24.61 -20.18 29.34
C ALA A 25 24.04 -18.98 28.55
N VAL A 26 23.46 -17.98 29.23
CA VAL A 26 22.96 -16.76 28.58
C VAL A 26 24.12 -15.96 27.98
N HIS A 27 25.20 -15.72 28.73
CA HIS A 27 26.40 -15.05 28.21
C HIS A 27 26.96 -15.78 26.98
N LEU A 28 27.14 -17.10 27.07
CA LEU A 28 27.58 -17.92 25.93
C LEU A 28 26.68 -17.76 24.69
N ILE A 29 25.35 -17.71 24.88
CA ILE A 29 24.40 -17.52 23.78
C ILE A 29 24.56 -16.15 23.13
N PHE A 30 24.70 -15.09 23.93
CA PHE A 30 24.88 -13.73 23.44
C PHE A 30 26.23 -13.54 22.76
N ASP A 31 27.32 -13.99 23.37
CA ASP A 31 28.68 -13.88 22.85
C ASP A 31 28.87 -14.66 21.56
N ALA A 32 28.42 -15.92 21.52
CA ALA A 32 28.52 -16.74 20.31
C ALA A 32 27.72 -16.13 19.16
N TYR A 33 26.50 -15.63 19.43
CA TYR A 33 25.66 -15.04 18.38
C TYR A 33 26.19 -13.68 17.89
N ASP A 34 26.70 -12.85 18.80
CA ASP A 34 27.34 -11.57 18.44
C ASP A 34 28.62 -11.81 17.62
N GLY A 35 29.38 -12.87 17.95
CA GLY A 35 30.53 -13.37 17.19
C GLY A 35 30.20 -14.03 15.86
N GLY A 36 28.92 -14.10 15.47
CA GLY A 36 28.48 -14.59 14.16
C GLY A 36 28.11 -16.07 14.09
N GLU A 37 28.10 -16.78 15.22
CA GLU A 37 27.69 -18.19 15.23
C GLU A 37 26.20 -18.35 14.92
N SER A 38 25.87 -19.40 14.16
CA SER A 38 24.48 -19.68 13.82
C SER A 38 23.70 -20.21 15.03
N ILE A 39 22.41 -19.87 15.14
CA ILE A 39 21.52 -20.40 16.20
C ILE A 39 21.55 -21.94 16.26
N LYS A 40 21.67 -22.61 15.11
CA LYS A 40 21.78 -24.08 15.07
C LYS A 40 23.08 -24.57 15.72
N ARG A 41 24.19 -23.87 15.47
CA ARG A 41 25.50 -24.20 16.07
C ARG A 41 25.51 -23.92 17.57
N ILE A 42 24.91 -22.83 18.01
CA ILE A 42 24.73 -22.52 19.45
C ILE A 42 23.92 -23.63 20.15
N VAL A 43 22.85 -24.13 19.52
CA VAL A 43 22.10 -25.28 20.05
C VAL A 43 22.98 -26.53 20.17
N GLY A 44 23.86 -26.78 19.19
CA GLY A 44 24.85 -27.86 19.25
C GLY A 44 25.80 -27.70 20.43
N MET A 45 26.43 -26.52 20.55
CA MET A 45 27.36 -26.21 21.64
C MET A 45 26.73 -26.43 23.03
N LEU A 46 25.47 -26.01 23.21
CA LEU A 46 24.75 -26.19 24.49
C LEU A 46 24.39 -27.65 24.78
N LYS A 47 24.14 -28.46 23.73
CA LYS A 47 23.91 -29.90 23.86
C LYS A 47 25.21 -30.64 24.22
N ASP A 48 26.31 -30.29 23.57
CA ASP A 48 27.63 -30.91 23.80
C ASP A 48 28.12 -30.62 25.22
N ARG A 49 27.87 -29.40 25.71
CA ARG A 49 28.15 -28.98 27.10
C ARG A 49 27.15 -29.51 28.13
N LYS A 50 26.12 -30.26 27.70
CA LYS A 50 25.04 -30.79 28.56
C LYS A 50 24.36 -29.72 29.42
N THR A 51 24.31 -28.47 28.94
CA THR A 51 23.78 -27.35 29.70
C THR A 51 22.27 -27.54 29.94
N PRO A 52 21.77 -27.49 31.19
CA PRO A 52 20.36 -27.70 31.50
C PRO A 52 19.50 -26.51 31.04
N THR A 53 18.26 -26.76 30.62
CA THR A 53 17.28 -25.70 30.34
C THR A 53 16.42 -25.39 31.58
N THR A 54 15.45 -24.48 31.47
CA THR A 54 14.51 -24.12 32.55
C THR A 54 13.83 -25.32 33.24
N HIS A 55 13.64 -26.44 32.52
CA HIS A 55 13.02 -27.66 33.07
C HIS A 55 14.04 -28.72 33.52
N GLY A 56 15.30 -28.34 33.71
CA GLY A 56 16.39 -29.24 34.17
C GLY A 56 16.88 -30.25 33.13
N ARG A 57 16.22 -30.36 31.97
CA ARG A 57 16.64 -31.24 30.85
C ARG A 57 17.40 -30.44 29.78
N PRO A 58 18.46 -30.96 29.16
CA PRO A 58 19.24 -30.25 28.12
C PRO A 58 18.54 -30.25 26.75
N SER A 59 17.27 -29.81 26.69
CA SER A 59 16.46 -29.78 25.47
C SER A 59 16.45 -28.39 24.84
N TRP A 60 17.55 -28.03 24.19
CA TRP A 60 17.70 -26.74 23.51
C TRP A 60 17.04 -26.75 22.13
N SER A 61 16.15 -25.78 21.89
CA SER A 61 15.54 -25.55 20.59
C SER A 61 15.94 -24.19 20.01
N PRO A 62 16.01 -24.03 18.67
CA PRO A 62 16.23 -22.74 18.05
C PRO A 62 15.20 -21.68 18.45
N ALA A 63 13.97 -22.09 18.80
CA ALA A 63 12.93 -21.17 19.28
C ALA A 63 13.27 -20.60 20.66
N LEU A 64 13.80 -21.43 21.56
CA LEU A 64 14.23 -21.02 22.90
C LEU A 64 15.40 -20.04 22.84
N ILE A 65 16.41 -20.32 22.00
CA ILE A 65 17.55 -19.40 21.80
C ILE A 65 17.08 -18.03 21.29
N ARG A 66 16.16 -17.99 20.32
CA ARG A 66 15.56 -16.73 19.85
C ARG A 66 14.76 -16.01 20.93
N LYS A 67 14.11 -16.74 21.82
CA LYS A 67 13.37 -16.15 22.95
C LYS A 67 14.35 -15.48 23.92
N ILE A 68 15.46 -16.14 24.24
CA ILE A 68 16.53 -15.60 25.10
C ILE A 68 17.16 -14.36 24.47
N LEU A 69 17.62 -14.46 23.22
CA LEU A 69 18.27 -13.32 22.52
C LEU A 69 17.36 -12.09 22.37
N ARG A 70 16.03 -12.22 22.50
CA ARG A 70 15.06 -11.11 22.38
C ARG A 70 14.57 -10.58 23.73
N ASN A 71 14.86 -11.26 24.83
CA ASN A 71 14.29 -10.88 26.12
C ASN A 71 14.99 -9.64 26.68
N LYS A 72 14.22 -8.58 26.95
CA LYS A 72 14.73 -7.31 27.48
C LYS A 72 15.03 -7.38 28.98
N ASP A 73 14.55 -8.40 29.68
CA ASP A 73 14.82 -8.61 31.10
C ASP A 73 16.32 -8.71 31.43
N TYR A 74 17.17 -9.04 30.44
CA TYR A 74 18.62 -9.08 30.62
C TYR A 74 19.30 -7.70 30.70
N LEU A 75 18.61 -6.62 30.36
CA LEU A 75 19.13 -5.25 30.39
C LEU A 75 19.11 -4.62 31.80
N GLY A 76 18.54 -5.32 32.79
CA GLY A 76 18.46 -4.84 34.17
C GLY A 76 17.22 -4.01 34.49
N VAL A 77 16.06 -4.40 33.95
CA VAL A 77 14.78 -3.77 34.29
C VAL A 77 14.22 -4.45 35.55
N GLU A 78 13.89 -3.65 36.57
CA GLU A 78 13.31 -4.15 37.82
C GLU A 78 12.10 -5.08 37.53
N PRO A 79 12.07 -6.32 38.07
CA PRO A 79 12.86 -6.84 39.18
C PRO A 79 14.19 -7.53 38.81
N TYR A 80 14.60 -7.59 37.54
CA TYR A 80 15.75 -8.37 37.10
C TYR A 80 17.07 -7.57 37.16
N PRO A 81 18.13 -8.11 37.80
CA PRO A 81 19.48 -7.54 37.72
C PRO A 81 20.01 -7.55 36.28
N ARG A 82 20.85 -6.57 35.91
CA ARG A 82 21.48 -6.51 34.58
C ARG A 82 22.41 -7.69 34.36
N MET A 83 22.26 -8.39 33.23
CA MET A 83 23.13 -9.49 32.79
C MET A 83 23.85 -9.17 31.48
N ILE A 84 23.23 -8.40 30.58
CA ILE A 84 23.78 -8.09 29.25
C ILE A 84 23.81 -6.57 29.07
N GLU A 85 24.91 -6.05 28.53
CA GLU A 85 25.06 -4.63 28.23
C GLU A 85 24.18 -4.17 27.06
N ASP A 86 23.71 -2.92 27.15
CA ASP A 86 22.82 -2.30 26.16
C ASP A 86 23.40 -2.35 24.74
N GLU A 87 24.71 -2.11 24.59
CA GLU A 87 25.44 -2.14 23.32
C GLU A 87 25.44 -3.54 22.71
N GLN A 88 25.75 -4.56 23.50
CA GLN A 88 25.75 -5.96 23.04
C GLN A 88 24.34 -6.40 22.64
N PHE A 89 23.34 -6.06 23.45
CA PHE A 89 21.95 -6.39 23.15
C PHE A 89 21.49 -5.73 21.85
N LYS A 90 21.82 -4.45 21.62
CA LYS A 90 21.52 -3.73 20.36
C LYS A 90 22.16 -4.40 19.15
N ARG A 91 23.45 -4.74 19.20
CA ARG A 91 24.14 -5.47 18.10
C ARG A 91 23.48 -6.80 17.80
N VAL A 92 23.14 -7.58 18.82
CA VAL A 92 22.41 -8.84 18.68
C VAL A 92 21.04 -8.65 18.03
N GLN A 93 20.28 -7.62 18.39
CA GLN A 93 19.01 -7.33 17.72
C GLN A 93 19.20 -6.96 16.24
N GLU A 94 20.25 -6.20 15.92
CA GLU A 94 20.60 -5.89 14.54
C GLU A 94 21.00 -7.14 13.76
N HIS A 95 21.78 -8.05 14.35
CA HIS A 95 22.15 -9.33 13.75
C HIS A 95 20.92 -10.20 13.50
N LEU A 96 19.98 -10.27 14.45
CA LEU A 96 18.71 -10.97 14.27
C LEU A 96 17.87 -10.37 13.12
N LYS A 97 17.85 -9.03 13.02
CA LYS A 97 17.15 -8.32 11.95
C LYS A 97 17.80 -8.59 10.60
N ARG A 98 19.12 -8.40 10.48
CA ARG A 98 19.90 -8.68 9.26
C ARG A 98 19.78 -10.13 8.85
N SER A 99 19.87 -11.08 9.78
CA SER A 99 19.71 -12.51 9.51
C SER A 99 18.31 -12.83 8.99
N ARG A 100 17.26 -12.20 9.54
CA ARG A 100 15.89 -12.31 9.02
C ARG A 100 15.76 -11.71 7.62
N ASP A 101 16.34 -10.55 7.39
CA ASP A 101 16.29 -9.87 6.10
C ASP A 101 17.07 -10.64 5.03
N ILE A 102 18.27 -11.15 5.35
CA ILE A 102 19.09 -12.02 4.50
C ILE A 102 18.37 -13.36 4.25
N TRP A 103 17.71 -13.94 5.25
CA TRP A 103 16.91 -15.15 5.07
C TRP A 103 15.74 -14.89 4.11
N ASN A 104 15.03 -13.76 4.26
CA ASN A 104 13.98 -13.33 3.35
C ASN A 104 14.51 -13.02 1.93
N GLN A 105 15.77 -12.57 1.80
CA GLN A 105 16.44 -12.29 0.52
C GLN A 105 16.95 -13.57 -0.17
N ARG A 106 17.59 -14.48 0.57
CA ARG A 106 18.20 -15.74 0.06
C ARG A 106 17.20 -16.87 -0.11
N HIS A 107 16.14 -16.85 0.70
CA HIS A 107 14.95 -17.67 0.53
C HIS A 107 13.81 -16.70 0.24
N PRO A 108 13.68 -16.22 -1.01
CA PRO A 108 12.51 -15.46 -1.43
C PRO A 108 11.29 -16.40 -1.44
N THR A 109 10.86 -16.86 -0.27
CA THR A 109 9.70 -17.72 0.02
C THR A 109 9.29 -18.60 -1.15
N GLY A 110 10.20 -19.52 -1.51
CA GLY A 110 9.97 -20.61 -2.45
C GLY A 110 9.96 -21.99 -1.80
N SER A 111 10.06 -22.10 -0.47
CA SER A 111 10.26 -23.39 0.21
C SER A 111 9.53 -23.57 1.55
N ILE A 112 8.31 -23.05 1.66
CA ILE A 112 7.28 -23.72 2.47
C ILE A 112 6.16 -24.07 1.50
N GLN A 113 6.09 -25.36 1.19
CA GLN A 113 5.38 -25.98 0.08
C GLN A 113 3.96 -25.42 -0.18
N GLY A 114 3.79 -24.78 -1.35
CA GLY A 114 2.60 -24.94 -2.17
C GLY A 114 1.43 -23.96 -2.02
N THR A 115 1.50 -22.92 -1.19
CA THR A 115 0.28 -22.15 -0.89
C THR A 115 0.07 -20.82 -1.62
N SER A 116 1.10 -20.09 -2.11
CA SER A 116 0.99 -18.92 -3.02
C SER A 116 2.24 -18.02 -2.96
N MET A 117 2.56 -17.27 -4.03
CA MET A 117 3.63 -16.25 -4.11
C MET A 117 3.47 -15.06 -3.15
N TYR A 118 2.25 -14.83 -2.64
CA TYR A 118 1.93 -13.73 -1.72
C TYR A 118 2.27 -14.03 -0.24
N THR A 119 2.55 -15.29 0.08
CA THR A 119 2.77 -15.75 1.46
C THR A 119 3.97 -15.03 2.07
N GLY A 120 3.75 -14.32 3.19
CA GLY A 120 4.82 -13.58 3.88
C GLY A 120 5.19 -12.23 3.27
N ARG A 121 4.58 -11.85 2.12
CA ARG A 121 4.84 -10.55 1.45
C ARG A 121 3.67 -9.58 1.54
N LEU A 122 2.45 -10.08 1.73
CA LEU A 122 1.27 -9.24 1.97
C LEU A 122 1.23 -8.76 3.42
N ILE A 123 1.28 -7.45 3.60
CA ILE A 123 1.24 -6.80 4.90
C ILE A 123 0.02 -5.88 4.99
N CYS A 124 -0.58 -5.83 6.16
CA CYS A 124 -1.65 -4.90 6.47
C CYS A 124 -1.12 -3.49 6.69
N SER A 125 -1.71 -2.48 6.03
CA SER A 125 -1.33 -1.08 6.29
C SER A 125 -1.84 -0.54 7.63
N SER A 126 -2.97 -1.04 8.13
CA SER A 126 -3.57 -0.59 9.40
C SER A 126 -2.81 -1.05 10.65
N CYS A 127 -2.46 -2.34 10.74
CA CYS A 127 -1.83 -2.93 11.94
C CYS A 127 -0.40 -3.43 11.74
N GLY A 128 0.14 -3.39 10.51
CA GLY A 128 1.45 -3.94 10.16
C GLY A 128 1.53 -5.47 10.21
N GLY A 129 0.44 -6.17 10.53
CA GLY A 129 0.37 -7.62 10.57
C GLY A 129 0.42 -8.28 9.20
N VAL A 130 0.82 -9.55 9.16
CA VAL A 130 0.95 -10.33 7.92
C VAL A 130 -0.41 -10.91 7.52
N TYR A 131 -0.72 -10.81 6.22
CA TYR A 131 -1.85 -11.50 5.62
C TYR A 131 -1.53 -12.97 5.37
N SER A 132 -2.52 -13.83 5.54
CA SER A 132 -2.36 -15.26 5.36
C SER A 132 -3.62 -15.88 4.79
N ILE A 133 -3.47 -17.06 4.21
CA ILE A 133 -4.61 -17.86 3.78
C ILE A 133 -5.35 -18.35 5.02
N TYR A 134 -6.66 -18.09 5.06
CA TYR A 134 -7.53 -18.54 6.15
C TYR A 134 -8.62 -19.50 5.71
N LYS A 135 -8.99 -19.46 4.42
CA LYS A 135 -9.97 -20.35 3.82
C LYS A 135 -9.52 -20.71 2.42
N GLN A 136 -9.77 -21.96 2.04
CA GLN A 136 -9.63 -22.45 0.69
C GLN A 136 -10.92 -23.16 0.29
N SER A 137 -11.44 -22.89 -0.90
CA SER A 137 -12.62 -23.55 -1.45
C SER A 137 -12.33 -24.17 -2.82
N GLY A 138 -12.94 -25.32 -3.12
CA GLY A 138 -12.75 -26.06 -4.38
C GLY A 138 -11.92 -27.33 -4.20
N LYS A 139 -12.38 -28.44 -4.78
CA LYS A 139 -11.72 -29.76 -4.72
C LYS A 139 -10.72 -29.98 -5.87
N GLU A 140 -10.92 -29.32 -7.02
CA GLU A 140 -10.07 -29.40 -8.22
C GLU A 140 -9.19 -28.15 -8.34
N ASP A 141 -7.94 -28.31 -8.82
CA ASP A 141 -6.97 -27.20 -8.92
C ASP A 141 -7.48 -26.01 -9.77
N ARG A 142 -8.27 -26.26 -10.83
CA ARG A 142 -8.87 -25.20 -11.66
C ARG A 142 -9.98 -24.40 -10.96
N LYS A 143 -10.59 -24.93 -9.90
CA LYS A 143 -11.67 -24.27 -9.13
C LYS A 143 -11.22 -23.83 -7.73
N LYS A 144 -9.93 -23.96 -7.43
CA LYS A 144 -9.35 -23.64 -6.13
C LYS A 144 -9.27 -22.13 -5.93
N VAL A 145 -10.02 -21.62 -4.96
CA VAL A 145 -9.99 -20.21 -4.55
C VAL A 145 -9.42 -20.12 -3.15
N ARG A 146 -8.36 -19.33 -2.99
CA ARG A 146 -7.68 -19.07 -1.72
C ARG A 146 -8.05 -17.67 -1.23
N TYR A 147 -8.50 -17.59 0.02
CA TYR A 147 -8.92 -16.34 0.67
C TYR A 147 -7.90 -15.92 1.72
N TRP A 148 -7.55 -14.64 1.69
CA TRP A 148 -6.52 -14.01 2.49
C TRP A 148 -7.12 -13.06 3.51
N LYS A 149 -6.71 -13.19 4.77
CA LYS A 149 -7.07 -12.26 5.85
C LYS A 149 -5.86 -11.85 6.67
N CYS A 150 -5.93 -10.68 7.28
CA CYS A 150 -4.97 -10.26 8.30
C CYS A 150 -5.11 -11.17 9.54
N ARG A 151 -3.99 -11.69 10.08
CA ARG A 151 -3.99 -12.48 11.33
C ARG A 151 -3.79 -11.66 12.59
N HIS A 152 -3.57 -10.35 12.44
CA HIS A 152 -3.33 -9.51 13.60
C HIS A 152 -4.56 -9.46 14.49
N TYR A 153 -4.30 -9.68 15.77
CA TYR A 153 -5.28 -9.60 16.84
C TYR A 153 -4.73 -8.57 17.83
N ASP A 154 -5.51 -7.54 18.11
CA ASP A 154 -5.10 -6.48 19.01
C ASP A 154 -5.29 -6.97 20.47
N PRO A 155 -4.20 -7.10 21.25
CA PRO A 155 -4.29 -7.56 22.63
C PRO A 155 -5.04 -6.59 23.56
N ALA A 156 -5.08 -5.29 23.23
CA ALA A 156 -5.68 -4.25 24.07
C ALA A 156 -7.20 -4.22 23.91
N THR A 157 -7.69 -4.20 22.67
CA THR A 157 -9.12 -4.16 22.36
C THR A 157 -9.77 -5.55 22.33
N LYS A 158 -8.96 -6.62 22.29
CA LYS A 158 -9.41 -8.01 22.11
C LYS A 158 -10.20 -8.23 20.81
N GLU A 159 -10.04 -7.36 19.82
CA GLU A 159 -10.69 -7.46 18.52
C GLU A 159 -9.72 -7.89 17.41
N PRO A 160 -10.18 -8.67 16.41
CA PRO A 160 -9.40 -8.93 15.21
C PRO A 160 -9.29 -7.68 14.33
N CYS A 161 -8.21 -7.58 13.56
CA CYS A 161 -8.02 -6.50 12.61
C CYS A 161 -9.15 -6.48 11.55
N LYS A 162 -9.82 -5.33 11.38
CA LYS A 162 -11.01 -5.14 10.51
C LYS A 162 -10.68 -4.98 9.02
N MET A 163 -9.49 -5.39 8.60
CA MET A 163 -9.02 -5.20 7.24
C MET A 163 -9.69 -6.18 6.26
N PRO A 164 -9.88 -5.77 4.99
CA PRO A 164 -10.65 -6.54 4.03
C PRO A 164 -10.02 -7.91 3.75
N ILE A 165 -10.91 -8.86 3.50
CA ILE A 165 -10.56 -10.19 3.00
C ILE A 165 -10.41 -10.10 1.48
N LEU A 166 -9.32 -10.65 0.95
CA LEU A 166 -9.02 -10.66 -0.49
C LEU A 166 -8.90 -12.08 -1.02
N THR A 167 -9.36 -12.31 -2.25
CA THR A 167 -9.11 -13.57 -2.96
C THR A 167 -7.78 -13.51 -3.70
N GLU A 168 -7.13 -14.65 -3.90
CA GLU A 168 -5.90 -14.70 -4.67
C GLU A 168 -6.08 -14.24 -6.12
N LYS A 169 -7.24 -14.54 -6.74
CA LYS A 169 -7.60 -14.03 -8.07
C LYS A 169 -7.65 -12.50 -8.13
N GLN A 170 -8.12 -11.84 -7.06
CA GLN A 170 -8.12 -10.38 -7.00
C GLN A 170 -6.69 -9.84 -6.88
N LEU A 171 -5.84 -10.49 -6.08
CA LEU A 171 -4.44 -10.12 -5.94
C LEU A 171 -3.68 -10.28 -7.27
N ASP A 172 -3.87 -11.40 -7.96
CA ASP A 172 -3.27 -11.67 -9.27
C ASP A 172 -3.71 -10.65 -10.31
N GLY A 173 -5.02 -10.36 -10.38
CA GLY A 173 -5.57 -9.37 -11.30
C GLY A 173 -4.98 -7.98 -11.06
N MET A 174 -4.98 -7.52 -9.81
CA MET A 174 -4.39 -6.22 -9.46
C MET A 174 -2.89 -6.19 -9.71
N PHE A 175 -2.18 -7.28 -9.44
CA PHE A 175 -0.75 -7.37 -9.69
C PHE A 175 -0.42 -7.25 -11.18
N LEU A 176 -1.09 -8.03 -12.03
CA LEU A 176 -0.93 -7.98 -13.49
C LEU A 176 -1.25 -6.57 -14.04
N GLN A 177 -2.30 -5.94 -13.54
CA GLN A 177 -2.66 -4.56 -13.93
C GLN A 177 -1.56 -3.57 -13.53
N ALA A 178 -0.99 -3.71 -12.33
CA ALA A 178 0.10 -2.86 -11.89
C ALA A 178 1.33 -3.03 -12.80
N LEU A 179 1.67 -4.26 -13.20
CA LEU A 179 2.76 -4.54 -14.13
C LEU A 179 2.53 -3.89 -15.51
N VAL A 180 1.34 -4.08 -16.09
CA VAL A 180 0.99 -3.46 -17.37
C VAL A 180 1.09 -1.95 -17.27
N ARG A 181 0.58 -1.34 -16.19
CA ARG A 181 0.66 0.11 -15.97
C ARG A 181 2.10 0.61 -15.85
N MET A 182 2.95 -0.08 -15.10
CA MET A 182 4.37 0.27 -14.97
C MET A 182 5.11 0.16 -16.30
N LYS A 183 4.72 -0.78 -17.16
CA LYS A 183 5.26 -0.91 -18.51
C LYS A 183 4.79 0.21 -19.44
N THR A 184 3.50 0.52 -19.43
CA THR A 184 2.90 1.56 -20.31
C THR A 184 3.26 2.98 -19.89
N ASP A 185 3.46 3.20 -18.59
CA ASP A 185 3.75 4.50 -18.01
C ASP A 185 4.89 4.38 -16.98
N PRO A 186 6.15 4.45 -17.44
CA PRO A 186 7.31 4.41 -16.55
C PRO A 186 7.36 5.57 -15.54
N THR A 187 6.66 6.68 -15.79
CA THR A 187 6.66 7.84 -14.88
C THR A 187 6.16 7.47 -13.48
N LEU A 188 5.28 6.47 -13.40
CA LEU A 188 4.64 5.96 -12.18
C LEU A 188 5.61 5.55 -11.07
N TYR A 189 6.80 5.05 -11.43
CA TYR A 189 7.84 4.71 -10.47
C TYR A 189 9.10 5.56 -10.62
N HIS A 190 9.35 6.17 -11.79
CA HIS A 190 10.48 7.07 -11.98
C HIS A 190 10.38 8.35 -11.16
N GLU A 191 9.18 8.94 -11.01
CA GLU A 191 9.04 10.17 -10.22
C GLU A 191 9.36 9.92 -8.74
N GLU A 192 8.84 8.83 -8.18
CA GLU A 192 9.14 8.44 -6.80
C GLU A 192 10.61 8.04 -6.62
N ALA A 193 11.17 7.27 -7.56
CA ALA A 193 12.60 6.94 -7.54
C ALA A 193 13.47 8.20 -7.61
N LYS A 194 13.12 9.18 -8.46
CA LYS A 194 13.82 10.46 -8.59
C LYS A 194 13.74 11.28 -7.30
N LYS A 195 12.58 11.33 -6.62
CA LYS A 195 12.45 11.99 -5.31
C LYS A 195 13.35 11.35 -4.27
N ILE A 196 13.36 10.01 -4.19
CA ILE A 196 14.21 9.26 -3.26
C ILE A 196 15.69 9.52 -3.54
N LEU A 197 16.10 9.44 -4.82
CA LEU A 197 17.47 9.67 -5.26
C LEU A 197 17.93 11.10 -4.96
N THR A 198 17.08 12.09 -5.25
CA THR A 198 17.36 13.51 -4.96
C THR A 198 17.60 13.73 -3.47
N ARG A 199 16.81 13.09 -2.60
CA ARG A 199 17.02 13.16 -1.15
C ARG A 199 18.37 12.56 -0.75
N ILE A 200 18.71 11.37 -1.27
CA ILE A 200 20.00 10.71 -0.97
C ILE A 200 21.18 11.59 -1.41
N ILE A 201 21.09 12.20 -2.59
CA ILE A 201 22.12 13.10 -3.12
C ILE A 201 22.28 14.33 -2.24
N LYS A 202 21.18 14.97 -1.83
CA LYS A 202 21.22 16.13 -0.93
C LYS A 202 21.83 15.79 0.43
N GLU A 203 21.44 14.66 1.02
CA GLU A 203 22.03 14.17 2.27
C GLU A 203 23.54 13.94 2.12
N ARG A 204 23.98 13.31 1.01
CA ARG A 204 25.40 13.10 0.70
C ARG A 204 26.16 14.42 0.58
N GLN A 205 25.63 15.37 -0.21
CA GLN A 205 26.27 16.67 -0.43
C GLN A 205 26.39 17.47 0.87
N CYS A 206 25.39 17.38 1.75
CA CYS A 206 25.44 18.01 3.08
C CYS A 206 26.58 17.41 3.93
N MET A 207 26.70 16.07 3.97
CA MET A 207 27.79 15.38 4.68
C MET A 207 29.16 15.70 4.08
N GLU A 208 29.29 15.76 2.76
CA GLU A 208 30.53 16.15 2.07
C GLU A 208 30.92 17.61 2.40
N SER A 209 29.95 18.52 2.48
CA SER A 209 30.20 19.91 2.86
C SER A 209 30.63 20.03 4.32
N GLU A 210 30.01 19.26 5.22
CA GLU A 210 30.39 19.19 6.64
C GLU A 210 31.83 18.66 6.78
N LEU A 211 32.14 17.56 6.09
CA LEU A 211 33.49 16.98 6.07
C LEU A 211 34.52 17.98 5.54
N ASN A 212 34.23 18.69 4.43
CA ASN A 212 35.10 19.72 3.89
C ASN A 212 35.30 20.89 4.87
N GLY A 213 34.26 21.24 5.64
CA GLY A 213 34.35 22.23 6.72
C GLY A 213 35.34 21.82 7.82
N TYR A 214 35.37 20.55 8.19
CA TYR A 214 36.35 20.01 9.15
C TYR A 214 37.77 20.04 8.60
N TRP A 215 37.97 19.62 7.34
CA TRP A 215 39.27 19.69 6.66
C TRP A 215 39.81 21.13 6.60
N ASN A 216 38.97 22.09 6.21
CA ASN A 216 39.39 23.50 6.07
C ASN A 216 39.73 24.18 7.40
N LYS A 217 39.16 23.69 8.51
CA LYS A 217 39.45 24.21 9.86
C LYS A 217 40.66 23.54 10.52
N CYS A 218 41.33 22.61 9.83
CA CYS A 218 42.37 21.75 10.41
C CYS A 218 41.89 21.08 11.72
N ASN A 219 40.61 20.68 11.76
CA ASN A 219 39.98 20.22 12.99
C ASN A 219 40.50 18.82 13.39
N GLU A 220 40.80 18.62 14.67
CA GLU A 220 41.41 17.39 15.21
C GLU A 220 40.38 16.30 15.59
N ASP A 221 39.09 16.51 15.30
CA ASP A 221 38.03 15.51 15.56
C ASP A 221 38.03 14.41 14.48
N TYR A 222 39.06 13.58 14.52
CA TYR A 222 39.28 12.47 13.58
C TYR A 222 38.15 11.43 13.64
N GLU A 223 37.57 11.18 14.82
CA GLU A 223 36.47 10.22 14.99
C GLU A 223 35.21 10.69 14.25
N ARG A 224 34.85 11.97 14.38
CA ARG A 224 33.71 12.53 13.64
C ARG A 224 33.94 12.54 12.14
N MET A 225 35.15 12.85 11.67
CA MET A 225 35.51 12.82 10.25
C MET A 225 35.44 11.40 9.67
N GLU A 226 35.92 10.40 10.40
CA GLU A 226 35.83 9.00 10.02
C GLU A 226 34.37 8.53 9.92
N GLN A 227 33.53 8.87 10.90
CA GLN A 227 32.10 8.57 10.86
C GLN A 227 31.42 9.19 9.63
N LEU A 228 31.74 10.45 9.30
CA LEU A 228 31.22 11.12 8.12
C LEU A 228 31.68 10.43 6.83
N TYR A 229 32.93 9.99 6.75
CA TYR A 229 33.44 9.25 5.60
C TYR A 229 32.65 7.96 5.34
N PHE A 230 32.42 7.16 6.38
CA PHE A 230 31.61 5.94 6.27
C PHE A 230 30.15 6.24 5.88
N GLN A 231 29.57 7.31 6.42
CA GLN A 231 28.21 7.72 6.06
C GLN A 231 28.12 8.17 4.59
N ILE A 232 29.08 8.96 4.10
CA ILE A 232 29.17 9.37 2.69
C ILE A 232 29.30 8.14 1.79
N ALA A 233 30.20 7.21 2.12
CA ALA A 233 30.38 5.96 1.38
C ALA A 233 29.07 5.15 1.33
N ALA A 234 28.36 5.03 2.46
CA ALA A 234 27.06 4.36 2.53
C ALA A 234 26.00 5.06 1.67
N ARG A 235 25.98 6.40 1.60
CA ARG A 235 25.05 7.15 0.74
C ARG A 235 25.38 6.97 -0.74
N ARG A 236 26.66 7.02 -1.13
CA ARG A 236 27.12 6.72 -2.50
C ARG A 236 26.73 5.30 -2.93
N TYR A 237 26.93 4.32 -2.05
CA TYR A 237 26.52 2.95 -2.31
C TYR A 237 25.01 2.85 -2.56
N ARG A 238 24.18 3.50 -1.72
CA ARG A 238 22.73 3.53 -1.90
C ARG A 238 22.33 4.19 -3.23
N GLU A 239 22.97 5.30 -3.59
CA GLU A 239 22.76 6.01 -4.87
C GLU A 239 22.99 5.06 -6.06
N ILE A 240 24.17 4.45 -6.15
CA ILE A 240 24.53 3.50 -7.22
C ILE A 240 23.56 2.31 -7.23
N LYS A 241 23.26 1.76 -6.04
CA LYS A 241 22.37 0.60 -5.92
C LYS A 241 20.95 0.91 -6.40
N MET A 242 20.43 2.10 -6.13
CA MET A 242 19.09 2.51 -6.58
C MET A 242 19.02 2.67 -8.10
N THR A 243 20.04 3.24 -8.72
CA THR A 243 20.14 3.36 -10.18
C THR A 243 20.17 1.97 -10.83
N GLU A 244 21.01 1.07 -10.31
CA GLU A 244 21.10 -0.30 -10.82
C GLU A 244 19.79 -1.08 -10.65
N LEU A 245 19.11 -0.95 -9.50
CA LEU A 245 17.81 -1.60 -9.27
C LEU A 245 16.71 -1.04 -10.19
N THR A 246 16.77 0.25 -10.53
CA THR A 246 15.82 0.87 -11.48
C THR A 246 16.06 0.32 -12.89
N ARG A 247 17.32 0.21 -13.32
CA ARG A 247 17.69 -0.42 -14.60
C ARG A 247 17.23 -1.88 -14.66
N GLN A 248 17.38 -2.63 -13.57
CA GLN A 248 16.87 -4.00 -13.47
C GLN A 248 15.35 -4.06 -13.67
N ILE A 249 14.58 -3.19 -13.00
CA ILE A 249 13.12 -3.13 -13.19
C ILE A 249 12.79 -2.86 -14.66
N GLU A 250 13.44 -1.88 -15.29
CA GLU A 250 13.21 -1.56 -16.70
C GLU A 250 13.56 -2.71 -17.65
N ASP A 251 14.71 -3.37 -17.46
CA ASP A 251 15.13 -4.51 -18.27
C ASP A 251 14.10 -5.63 -18.19
N TYR A 252 13.61 -5.93 -16.98
CA TYR A 252 12.55 -6.91 -16.79
C TYR A 252 11.24 -6.48 -17.44
N LEU A 253 10.84 -5.21 -17.33
CA LEU A 253 9.60 -4.72 -17.97
C LEU A 253 9.70 -4.71 -19.50
N ARG A 254 10.88 -4.44 -20.08
CA ARG A 254 11.16 -4.54 -21.53
C ARG A 254 11.12 -5.98 -22.02
N GLY A 255 11.66 -6.92 -21.23
CA GLY A 255 11.64 -8.35 -21.55
C GLY A 255 10.25 -9.00 -21.53
N LEU A 256 9.19 -8.28 -21.13
CA LEU A 256 7.81 -8.76 -21.13
C LEU A 256 7.12 -8.73 -22.51
N ASP A 257 7.80 -8.37 -23.60
CA ASP A 257 7.25 -8.43 -24.97
C ASP A 257 7.56 -9.77 -25.66
N GLY A 258 6.51 -10.53 -26.02
CA GLY A 258 6.66 -11.57 -27.05
C GLY A 258 5.72 -12.80 -27.04
N SER A 259 4.95 -13.11 -25.99
CA SER A 259 4.13 -14.37 -26.04
C SER A 259 2.85 -14.40 -25.20
N GLN A 260 2.48 -13.34 -24.48
CA GLN A 260 1.46 -13.45 -23.42
C GLN A 260 0.44 -12.31 -23.35
N ALA A 261 0.46 -11.34 -24.28
CA ALA A 261 -0.40 -10.15 -24.19
C ALA A 261 -1.66 -10.19 -25.07
N THR A 262 -1.91 -11.29 -25.79
CA THR A 262 -3.10 -11.44 -26.65
C THR A 262 -3.80 -12.76 -26.35
N GLU A 263 -4.30 -12.89 -25.12
CA GLU A 263 -5.58 -13.54 -24.81
C GLU A 263 -5.77 -13.47 -23.30
N PHE A 264 -7.01 -13.18 -22.89
CA PHE A 264 -7.48 -13.14 -21.52
C PHE A 264 -7.55 -14.58 -20.97
N ASP A 265 -6.47 -15.34 -21.03
CA ASP A 265 -6.37 -16.60 -20.32
C ASP A 265 -5.63 -16.37 -19.00
N SER A 266 -6.23 -16.85 -17.92
CA SER A 266 -5.79 -16.67 -16.53
C SER A 266 -4.57 -17.55 -16.20
N SER A 267 -3.75 -17.81 -17.22
CA SER A 267 -2.67 -18.78 -17.26
C SER A 267 -1.37 -18.17 -17.75
N ILE A 268 -1.27 -16.82 -17.80
CA ILE A 268 0.04 -16.18 -17.67
C ILE A 268 0.52 -16.60 -16.28
N ALA A 269 1.35 -17.63 -16.23
CA ALA A 269 2.11 -17.95 -15.04
C ALA A 269 2.82 -16.65 -14.68
N ILE A 270 2.32 -15.95 -13.66
CA ILE A 270 3.04 -14.86 -13.03
C ILE A 270 4.35 -15.50 -12.60
N ASP A 271 5.37 -15.31 -13.41
CA ASP A 271 6.62 -16.01 -13.20
C ASP A 271 7.16 -15.55 -11.85
N ALA A 272 7.65 -16.50 -11.05
CA ALA A 272 8.21 -16.19 -9.74
C ALA A 272 9.33 -15.14 -9.84
N SER A 273 9.95 -14.98 -11.03
CA SER A 273 10.94 -13.95 -11.29
C SER A 273 10.39 -12.54 -11.32
N ILE A 274 9.16 -12.30 -11.80
CA ILE A 274 8.57 -10.94 -11.82
C ILE A 274 8.30 -10.48 -10.38
N PHE A 275 7.92 -11.40 -9.50
CA PHE A 275 7.73 -11.10 -8.08
C PHE A 275 9.02 -10.66 -7.38
N LYS A 276 10.21 -10.92 -7.97
CA LYS A 276 11.50 -10.41 -7.45
C LYS A 276 11.61 -8.90 -7.56
N LEU A 277 10.83 -8.25 -8.41
CA LEU A 277 10.78 -6.78 -8.53
C LEU A 277 10.03 -6.13 -7.36
N ILE A 278 9.22 -6.89 -6.63
CA ILE A 278 8.42 -6.40 -5.52
C ILE A 278 9.17 -6.67 -4.22
N LYS A 279 9.43 -5.60 -3.47
CA LYS A 279 9.97 -5.68 -2.12
C LYS A 279 8.87 -6.00 -1.10
N ARG A 280 7.71 -5.35 -1.20
CA ARG A 280 6.59 -5.54 -0.28
C ARG A 280 5.25 -5.19 -0.92
N ILE A 281 4.18 -5.84 -0.48
CA ILE A 281 2.81 -5.52 -0.88
C ILE A 281 2.02 -5.14 0.37
N GLU A 282 1.48 -3.94 0.40
CA GLU A 282 0.61 -3.47 1.47
C GLU A 282 -0.85 -3.46 1.00
N VAL A 283 -1.71 -4.15 1.74
CA VAL A 283 -3.16 -4.12 1.56
C VAL A 283 -3.71 -2.91 2.30
N GLN A 284 -4.50 -2.09 1.61
CA GLN A 284 -5.17 -0.91 2.15
C GLN A 284 -6.63 -1.19 2.55
N PRO A 285 -7.24 -0.36 3.42
CA PRO A 285 -8.63 -0.54 3.85
C PRO A 285 -9.65 -0.51 2.70
N ASP A 286 -9.39 0.28 1.67
CA ASP A 286 -10.20 0.43 0.45
C ASP A 286 -10.00 -0.72 -0.56
N ARG A 287 -9.30 -1.80 -0.16
CA ARG A 287 -8.90 -2.94 -0.98
C ARG A 287 -7.87 -2.62 -2.08
N SER A 288 -7.31 -1.41 -2.11
CA SER A 288 -6.18 -1.10 -2.97
C SER A 288 -4.90 -1.80 -2.50
N LEU A 289 -3.97 -2.02 -3.44
CA LEU A 289 -2.66 -2.57 -3.17
C LEU A 289 -1.60 -1.50 -3.39
N ARG A 290 -0.73 -1.35 -2.40
CA ARG A 290 0.46 -0.50 -2.48
C ARG A 290 1.69 -1.41 -2.65
N PHE A 291 2.28 -1.37 -3.82
CA PHE A 291 3.47 -2.13 -4.18
C PHE A 291 4.72 -1.29 -3.91
N GLU A 292 5.55 -1.74 -2.98
CA GLU A 292 6.91 -1.22 -2.81
C GLU A 292 7.85 -2.07 -3.67
N LEU A 293 8.50 -1.45 -4.64
CA LEU A 293 9.44 -2.09 -5.55
C LEU A 293 10.82 -2.24 -4.90
N ILE A 294 11.71 -3.03 -5.51
CA ILE A 294 13.09 -3.22 -5.04
C ILE A 294 13.91 -1.93 -4.98
N ASN A 295 13.60 -0.94 -5.84
CA ASN A 295 14.18 0.40 -5.79
C ASN A 295 13.48 1.34 -4.79
N ASN A 296 12.61 0.80 -3.92
CA ASN A 296 11.79 1.53 -2.95
C ASN A 296 10.75 2.49 -3.56
N ALA A 297 10.59 2.51 -4.88
CA ALA A 297 9.48 3.24 -5.51
C ALA A 297 8.15 2.58 -5.13
N VAL A 298 7.10 3.40 -5.03
CA VAL A 298 5.81 2.96 -4.55
C VAL A 298 4.80 3.12 -5.66
N VAL A 299 4.10 2.03 -5.99
CA VAL A 299 3.05 2.01 -7.01
C VAL A 299 1.73 1.64 -6.36
N HIS A 300 0.73 2.50 -6.50
CA HIS A 300 -0.61 2.26 -6.02
C HIS A 300 -1.49 1.68 -7.14
N GLN A 301 -2.12 0.54 -6.83
CA GLN A 301 -3.10 -0.11 -7.68
C GLN A 301 -4.44 -0.18 -6.98
N TYR A 302 -5.44 0.40 -7.61
CA TYR A 302 -6.84 0.28 -7.20
C TYR A 302 -7.48 -0.92 -7.91
N PRO A 303 -8.48 -1.57 -7.30
CA PRO A 303 -9.23 -2.61 -7.98
C PRO A 303 -9.86 -2.06 -9.26
N GLU A 304 -9.66 -2.72 -10.40
CA GLU A 304 -10.36 -2.32 -11.62
C GLU A 304 -11.87 -2.51 -11.49
N ILE A 305 -12.61 -1.46 -11.86
CA ILE A 305 -14.01 -1.63 -12.27
C ILE A 305 -13.99 -2.16 -13.70
N LYS A 306 -14.32 -3.43 -13.88
CA LYS A 306 -14.58 -3.99 -15.21
C LYS A 306 -15.77 -3.25 -15.83
N MET A 307 -15.53 -2.48 -16.89
CA MET A 307 -16.57 -2.03 -17.82
C MET A 307 -16.51 -2.93 -19.06
N LYS A 308 -17.66 -3.31 -19.61
CA LYS A 308 -17.73 -4.41 -20.59
C LYS A 308 -17.27 -4.05 -21.99
N ASP A 309 -16.57 -5.01 -22.62
CA ASP A 309 -16.46 -5.20 -24.07
C ASP A 309 -17.83 -5.32 -24.74
N LYS A 310 -17.99 -4.65 -25.88
CA LYS A 310 -19.24 -4.57 -26.68
C LYS A 310 -19.78 -5.91 -27.22
N LYS A 311 -19.12 -7.06 -27.01
CA LYS A 311 -19.43 -8.32 -27.71
C LYS A 311 -20.10 -9.43 -26.90
N SER A 312 -20.33 -9.29 -25.60
CA SER A 312 -21.05 -10.33 -24.84
C SER A 312 -22.43 -9.84 -24.39
N LYS A 313 -23.50 -10.44 -24.90
CA LYS A 313 -24.90 -10.22 -24.47
C LYS A 313 -25.23 -10.95 -23.16
N ASN A 314 -24.43 -10.73 -22.12
CA ASN A 314 -24.72 -11.21 -20.76
C ASN A 314 -24.68 -10.04 -19.78
N ILE A 315 -25.86 -9.56 -19.41
CA ILE A 315 -26.08 -8.50 -18.43
C ILE A 315 -25.50 -8.96 -17.09
N ARG A 316 -24.28 -8.55 -16.71
CA ARG A 316 -23.75 -8.79 -15.35
C ARG A 316 -22.65 -7.77 -14.99
N TYR A 317 -23.09 -6.80 -14.17
CA TYR A 317 -22.36 -6.03 -13.15
C TYR A 317 -21.52 -4.79 -13.53
N CYS A 318 -22.13 -3.61 -13.38
CA CYS A 318 -21.46 -2.37 -12.98
C CYS A 318 -21.97 -2.02 -11.58
N VAL A 319 -21.15 -2.20 -10.54
CA VAL A 319 -21.58 -1.98 -9.14
C VAL A 319 -21.62 -0.47 -8.88
N PRO A 320 -22.74 0.11 -8.44
CA PRO A 320 -22.84 1.55 -8.16
C PRO A 320 -21.90 2.01 -7.04
N PHE A 321 -21.61 3.31 -6.99
CA PHE A 321 -20.67 3.89 -6.03
C PHE A 321 -21.22 3.74 -4.62
N GLY A 322 -20.41 3.27 -3.68
CA GLY A 322 -20.87 3.02 -2.31
C GLY A 322 -21.31 1.58 -2.04
N TYR A 323 -21.26 0.68 -3.03
CA TYR A 323 -21.47 -0.78 -2.85
C TYR A 323 -20.24 -1.61 -3.24
N TRP A 324 -20.10 -2.81 -2.64
CA TRP A 324 -19.20 -3.89 -3.07
C TRP A 324 -19.99 -5.16 -3.25
N LEU A 325 -19.42 -6.10 -4.01
CA LEU A 325 -19.82 -7.50 -3.90
C LEU A 325 -19.05 -8.16 -2.75
N ASP A 326 -19.76 -8.93 -1.95
CA ASP A 326 -19.19 -9.82 -0.94
C ASP A 326 -18.61 -11.10 -1.58
N GLY A 327 -18.16 -12.04 -0.73
CA GLY A 327 -17.58 -13.30 -1.21
C GLY A 327 -18.56 -14.24 -1.93
N GLN A 328 -19.86 -13.91 -1.96
CA GLN A 328 -20.92 -14.65 -2.64
C GLN A 328 -21.50 -13.88 -3.83
N GLU A 329 -20.82 -12.83 -4.29
CA GLU A 329 -21.32 -11.91 -5.33
C GLU A 329 -22.60 -11.13 -4.92
N THR A 330 -22.85 -10.96 -3.62
CA THR A 330 -24.00 -10.20 -3.10
C THR A 330 -23.59 -8.75 -2.85
N PRO A 331 -24.36 -7.76 -3.36
CA PRO A 331 -24.10 -6.36 -3.07
C PRO A 331 -24.27 -6.01 -1.58
N ILE A 332 -23.22 -5.45 -1.00
CA ILE A 332 -23.16 -4.92 0.37
C ILE A 332 -22.72 -3.46 0.33
N ILE A 333 -23.18 -2.67 1.31
CA ILE A 333 -22.80 -1.26 1.46
C ILE A 333 -21.32 -1.16 1.87
N HIS A 334 -20.54 -0.21 1.30
CA HIS A 334 -19.22 0.08 1.87
C HIS A 334 -19.37 0.71 3.25
N GLU A 335 -18.46 0.35 4.13
CA GLU A 335 -18.26 1.06 5.38
C GLU A 335 -17.84 2.52 5.17
N GLN A 336 -16.91 2.82 4.24
CA GLN A 336 -16.37 4.19 4.08
C GLN A 336 -17.04 5.02 2.96
N TYR A 337 -17.43 4.38 1.86
CA TYR A 337 -17.94 5.05 0.65
C TYR A 337 -19.47 5.03 0.56
N GLY A 338 -20.12 4.09 1.25
CA GLY A 338 -21.58 4.01 1.37
C GLY A 338 -22.18 5.28 1.95
N PRO A 339 -21.66 5.82 3.08
CA PRO A 339 -22.16 7.06 3.69
C PRO A 339 -21.99 8.32 2.83
N ILE A 340 -21.12 8.30 1.81
CA ILE A 340 -20.90 9.44 0.92
C ILE A 340 -22.10 9.65 -0.01
N VAL A 341 -22.80 8.58 -0.39
CA VAL A 341 -23.99 8.66 -1.25
C VAL A 341 -25.09 9.51 -0.60
N PRO A 342 -25.61 9.18 0.60
CA PRO A 342 -26.63 10.02 1.24
C PRO A 342 -26.12 11.44 1.52
N MET A 343 -24.84 11.62 1.87
CA MET A 343 -24.23 12.95 2.03
C MET A 343 -24.31 13.79 0.74
N LEU A 344 -24.05 13.20 -0.44
CA LEU A 344 -24.17 13.87 -1.73
C LEU A 344 -25.63 14.25 -2.04
N PHE A 345 -26.59 13.35 -1.78
CA PHE A 345 -28.01 13.63 -1.97
C PHE A 345 -28.49 14.77 -1.07
N GLN A 346 -28.12 14.74 0.22
CA GLN A 346 -28.46 15.76 1.19
C GLN A 346 -27.85 17.12 0.83
N SER A 347 -26.56 17.15 0.55
CA SER A 347 -25.83 18.38 0.19
C SER A 347 -26.38 19.02 -1.09
N TYR A 348 -26.78 18.21 -2.07
CA TYR A 348 -27.44 18.70 -3.27
C TYR A 348 -28.85 19.21 -2.99
N ALA A 349 -29.63 18.51 -2.16
CA ALA A 349 -30.96 18.96 -1.74
C ALA A 349 -30.91 20.32 -1.02
N GLU A 350 -29.89 20.56 -0.19
CA GLU A 350 -29.69 21.78 0.60
C GLU A 350 -29.26 23.00 -0.21
N GLY A 351 -28.54 22.85 -1.33
CA GLY A 351 -28.05 24.04 -2.01
C GLY A 351 -26.90 23.84 -2.98
N MET A 352 -26.08 22.81 -2.77
CA MET A 352 -24.80 22.73 -3.47
C MET A 352 -24.98 22.44 -4.96
N SER A 353 -24.13 23.07 -5.78
CA SER A 353 -24.07 22.75 -7.20
C SER A 353 -23.32 21.42 -7.42
N LEU A 354 -23.61 20.74 -8.53
CA LEU A 354 -22.91 19.51 -8.93
C LEU A 354 -21.39 19.70 -9.03
N THR A 355 -20.95 20.90 -9.44
CA THR A 355 -19.52 21.24 -9.54
C THR A 355 -18.91 21.44 -8.16
N ALA A 356 -19.63 22.09 -7.23
CA ALA A 356 -19.16 22.25 -5.85
C ALA A 356 -18.99 20.89 -5.15
N LEU A 357 -19.96 19.98 -5.32
CA LEU A 357 -19.88 18.62 -4.82
C LEU A 357 -18.68 17.85 -5.41
N ALA A 358 -18.45 17.96 -6.72
CA ALA A 358 -17.30 17.34 -7.35
C ALA A 358 -15.97 17.87 -6.81
N ASN A 359 -15.84 19.19 -6.64
CA ASN A 359 -14.65 19.82 -6.08
C ASN A 359 -14.43 19.43 -4.61
N GLU A 360 -15.49 19.27 -3.83
CA GLU A 360 -15.39 18.82 -2.44
C GLU A 360 -14.84 17.40 -2.33
N LEU A 361 -15.33 16.48 -3.17
CA LEU A 361 -14.80 15.11 -3.23
C LEU A 361 -13.33 15.08 -3.69
N ILE A 362 -12.95 15.94 -4.64
CA ILE A 362 -11.54 16.10 -5.06
C ILE A 362 -10.69 16.63 -3.91
N ARG A 363 -11.15 17.65 -3.18
CA ARG A 363 -10.46 18.26 -2.04
C ARG A 363 -10.20 17.25 -0.93
N GLN A 364 -11.16 16.38 -0.65
CA GLN A 364 -11.04 15.30 0.32
C GLN A 364 -10.25 14.09 -0.21
N SER A 365 -9.73 14.14 -1.44
CA SER A 365 -9.01 13.04 -2.09
C SER A 365 -9.82 11.74 -2.18
N ILE A 366 -11.14 11.84 -2.27
CA ILE A 366 -12.04 10.68 -2.37
C ILE A 366 -11.94 10.10 -3.78
N PRO A 367 -11.57 8.81 -3.95
CA PRO A 367 -11.51 8.20 -5.27
C PRO A 367 -12.92 8.04 -5.85
N ASN A 368 -13.05 8.32 -7.14
CA ASN A 368 -14.24 7.99 -7.92
C ASN A 368 -14.36 6.47 -8.12
N GLN A 369 -15.45 6.03 -8.74
CA GLN A 369 -15.65 4.62 -9.11
C GLN A 369 -14.42 4.03 -9.83
N LYS A 370 -13.76 4.78 -10.73
CA LYS A 370 -12.57 4.32 -11.46
C LYS A 370 -11.26 4.33 -10.64
N GLY A 371 -11.32 4.56 -9.33
CA GLY A 371 -10.15 4.60 -8.45
C GLY A 371 -9.27 5.84 -8.61
N LYS A 372 -9.74 6.88 -9.31
CA LYS A 372 -9.01 8.15 -9.49
C LYS A 372 -9.68 9.26 -8.66
N PRO A 373 -8.95 10.16 -8.00
CA PRO A 373 -9.53 11.32 -7.30
C PRO A 373 -9.93 12.43 -8.29
N ALA A 374 -10.71 12.07 -9.31
CA ALA A 374 -11.13 12.95 -10.40
C ALA A 374 -12.65 12.90 -10.53
N TRP A 375 -13.33 13.92 -10.02
CA TRP A 375 -14.78 14.02 -10.08
C TRP A 375 -15.21 15.08 -11.09
N SER A 376 -16.20 14.74 -11.91
CA SER A 376 -16.86 15.71 -12.78
C SER A 376 -18.29 15.92 -12.31
N HIS A 377 -18.86 17.09 -12.64
CA HIS A 377 -20.28 17.36 -12.37
C HIS A 377 -21.21 16.28 -12.98
N SER A 378 -20.80 15.66 -14.09
CA SER A 378 -21.51 14.55 -14.72
C SER A 378 -21.46 13.26 -13.89
N CYS A 379 -20.33 12.98 -13.24
CA CYS A 379 -20.22 11.83 -12.32
C CYS A 379 -21.17 11.99 -11.13
N ILE A 380 -21.22 13.19 -10.54
CA ILE A 380 -22.16 13.49 -9.43
C ILE A 380 -23.60 13.35 -9.91
N ARG A 381 -23.94 13.93 -11.08
CA ARG A 381 -25.28 13.79 -11.67
C ARG A 381 -25.68 12.33 -11.82
N ASN A 382 -24.80 11.48 -12.36
CA ASN A 382 -25.09 10.06 -12.54
C ASN A 382 -25.37 9.32 -11.23
N ILE A 383 -24.73 9.72 -10.12
CA ILE A 383 -25.02 9.19 -8.79
C ILE A 383 -26.42 9.64 -8.35
N LEU A 384 -26.70 10.95 -8.46
CA LEU A 384 -27.96 11.54 -8.01
C LEU A 384 -29.18 11.07 -8.81
N THR A 385 -29.00 10.61 -10.05
CA THR A 385 -30.09 10.11 -10.91
C THR A 385 -30.26 8.59 -10.85
N ASN A 386 -29.38 7.86 -10.17
CA ASN A 386 -29.41 6.39 -10.20
C ASN A 386 -30.45 5.83 -9.20
N PRO A 387 -31.52 5.18 -9.67
CA PRO A 387 -32.58 4.66 -8.79
C PRO A 387 -32.12 3.50 -7.91
N VAL A 388 -30.99 2.84 -8.20
CA VAL A 388 -30.48 1.71 -7.39
C VAL A 388 -30.25 2.11 -5.92
N TYR A 389 -29.98 3.39 -5.64
CA TYR A 389 -29.78 3.85 -4.26
C TYR A 389 -31.05 3.89 -3.40
N LEU A 390 -32.23 3.76 -4.02
CA LEU A 390 -33.51 3.53 -3.31
C LEU A 390 -33.63 2.11 -2.75
N GLY A 391 -32.72 1.22 -3.16
CA GLY A 391 -32.74 -0.20 -2.88
C GLY A 391 -33.65 -0.98 -3.83
N ASP A 392 -33.22 -2.21 -4.13
CA ASP A 392 -34.00 -3.19 -4.90
C ASP A 392 -33.76 -4.61 -4.34
N LYS A 393 -34.08 -5.66 -5.13
CA LYS A 393 -33.88 -7.06 -4.70
C LYS A 393 -32.39 -7.45 -4.55
N GLU A 394 -31.48 -6.71 -5.18
CA GLU A 394 -30.05 -6.99 -5.21
C GLU A 394 -29.25 -6.00 -4.36
N PHE A 395 -29.66 -4.72 -4.29
CA PHE A 395 -28.93 -3.65 -3.61
C PHE A 395 -29.68 -3.15 -2.35
N PRO A 396 -29.01 -3.07 -1.19
CA PRO A 396 -29.56 -2.41 -0.01
C PRO A 396 -29.79 -0.91 -0.25
N ALA A 397 -30.86 -0.33 0.31
CA ALA A 397 -31.14 1.10 0.17
C ALA A 397 -30.09 1.97 0.88
N LEU A 398 -29.61 3.03 0.21
CA LEU A 398 -28.72 4.05 0.76
C LEU A 398 -29.41 5.42 0.92
N VAL A 399 -30.51 5.64 0.21
CA VAL A 399 -31.23 6.92 0.13
C VAL A 399 -32.72 6.67 0.28
N THR A 400 -33.43 7.55 0.98
CA THR A 400 -34.89 7.46 1.15
C THR A 400 -35.63 7.91 -0.11
N ARG A 401 -36.88 7.45 -0.29
CA ARG A 401 -37.70 7.82 -1.45
C ARG A 401 -37.97 9.33 -1.49
N GLU A 402 -38.17 9.93 -0.33
CA GLU A 402 -38.43 11.35 -0.15
C GLU A 402 -37.24 12.20 -0.60
N LEU A 403 -36.03 11.85 -0.13
CA LEU A 403 -34.81 12.56 -0.47
C LEU A 403 -34.48 12.41 -1.97
N PHE A 404 -34.66 11.22 -2.53
CA PHE A 404 -34.46 11.00 -3.96
C PHE A 404 -35.41 11.85 -4.81
N ALA A 405 -36.71 11.88 -4.46
CA ALA A 405 -37.70 12.68 -5.18
C ALA A 405 -37.41 14.18 -5.11
N GLN A 406 -37.01 14.69 -3.94
CA GLN A 406 -36.59 16.07 -3.76
C GLN A 406 -35.42 16.43 -4.68
N VAL A 407 -34.41 15.56 -4.77
CA VAL A 407 -33.25 15.74 -5.65
C VAL A 407 -33.65 15.71 -7.13
N GLN A 408 -34.56 14.82 -7.55
CA GLN A 408 -35.04 14.80 -8.94
C GLN A 408 -35.78 16.09 -9.33
N SER A 409 -36.70 16.56 -8.47
CA SER A 409 -37.43 17.81 -8.71
C SER A 409 -36.48 19.01 -8.90
N ARG A 410 -35.44 19.08 -8.06
CA ARG A 410 -34.40 20.11 -8.14
C ARG A 410 -33.55 20.00 -9.42
N LEU A 411 -33.21 18.79 -9.85
CA LEU A 411 -32.48 18.57 -11.11
C LEU A 411 -33.32 19.04 -12.32
N GLU A 412 -34.62 18.75 -12.32
CA GLU A 412 -35.55 19.20 -13.36
C GLU A 412 -35.69 20.71 -13.39
N GLU A 413 -35.85 21.35 -12.23
CA GLU A 413 -35.93 22.80 -12.10
C GLU A 413 -34.65 23.50 -12.59
N THR A 414 -33.49 23.00 -12.19
CA THR A 414 -32.19 23.50 -12.67
C THR A 414 -32.08 23.38 -14.19
N SER A 415 -32.57 22.28 -14.76
CA SER A 415 -32.56 22.04 -16.20
C SER A 415 -33.54 22.95 -16.95
N ARG A 416 -34.72 23.21 -16.38
CA ARG A 416 -35.70 24.17 -16.90
C ARG A 416 -35.13 25.59 -16.91
N MET A 417 -34.59 26.06 -15.80
CA MET A 417 -33.96 27.39 -15.70
C MET A 417 -32.83 27.57 -16.72
N LYS A 418 -32.02 26.53 -16.94
CA LYS A 418 -30.95 26.56 -17.94
C LYS A 418 -31.48 26.71 -19.37
N ARG A 419 -32.55 25.97 -19.73
CA ARG A 419 -33.20 26.09 -21.05
C ARG A 419 -33.77 27.49 -21.25
N GLU A 420 -34.49 28.02 -20.27
CA GLU A 420 -35.07 29.37 -20.31
C GLU A 420 -33.98 30.45 -20.47
N SER A 421 -32.87 30.33 -19.74
CA SER A 421 -31.73 31.25 -19.86
C SER A 421 -31.13 31.20 -21.27
N GLN A 422 -30.96 30.01 -21.85
CA GLN A 422 -30.42 29.86 -23.20
C GLN A 422 -31.36 30.44 -24.27
N THR A 423 -32.67 30.22 -24.15
CA THR A 423 -33.67 30.80 -25.04
C THR A 423 -33.68 32.33 -24.95
N ARG A 424 -33.58 32.90 -23.74
CA ARG A 424 -33.48 34.36 -23.54
C ARG A 424 -32.20 34.93 -24.16
N GLU A 425 -31.08 34.21 -24.07
CA GLU A 425 -29.82 34.64 -24.65
C GLU A 425 -29.80 34.55 -26.18
N LEU A 426 -30.41 33.51 -26.76
CA LEU A 426 -30.63 33.38 -28.21
C LEU A 426 -31.52 34.51 -28.74
N ALA A 427 -32.66 34.76 -28.09
CA ALA A 427 -33.55 35.86 -28.45
C ALA A 427 -32.85 37.24 -28.36
N ARG A 428 -31.97 37.44 -27.37
CA ARG A 428 -31.14 38.64 -27.25
C ARG A 428 -30.14 38.78 -28.41
N LYS A 429 -29.53 37.68 -28.86
CA LYS A 429 -28.58 37.68 -30.00
C LYS A 429 -29.29 37.92 -31.33
N GLU A 430 -30.47 37.34 -31.54
CA GLU A 430 -31.29 37.56 -32.75
C GLU A 430 -31.80 39.00 -32.85
N GLY A 431 -32.22 39.61 -31.72
CA GLY A 431 -32.62 41.02 -31.66
C GLY A 431 -31.46 42.01 -31.93
N LEU A 432 -30.21 41.61 -31.70
CA LEU A 432 -29.02 42.40 -32.04
C LEU A 432 -28.66 42.28 -33.53
N HIS A 433 -28.86 41.10 -34.14
CA HIS A 433 -28.62 40.90 -35.58
C HIS A 433 -29.66 41.59 -36.47
N ALA A 434 -30.91 41.74 -36.02
CA ALA A 434 -31.96 42.42 -36.77
C ALA A 434 -31.77 43.95 -36.91
N LYS A 435 -30.87 44.58 -36.14
CA LYS A 435 -30.58 46.03 -36.22
C LYS A 435 -29.37 46.40 -37.10
N GLY A 436 -28.75 45.43 -37.79
CA GLY A 436 -27.53 45.62 -38.58
C GLY A 436 -27.72 45.57 -40.11
N GLY A 437 -28.90 45.91 -40.64
CA GLY A 437 -29.24 45.81 -42.06
C GLY A 437 -29.19 47.14 -42.83
N THR A 438 -28.14 47.29 -43.65
CA THR A 438 -28.02 48.07 -44.92
C THR A 438 -28.13 49.60 -44.92
N ASN A 439 -26.98 50.28 -45.04
CA ASN A 439 -26.85 51.49 -45.85
C ASN A 439 -26.11 51.10 -47.14
N ARG A 440 -26.86 50.73 -48.19
CA ARG A 440 -26.31 50.69 -49.57
C ARG A 440 -26.40 52.12 -50.11
N GLY A 441 -25.28 52.83 -50.11
CA GLY A 441 -25.15 54.15 -50.73
C GLY A 441 -25.34 54.06 -52.24
N GLY A 442 -26.23 54.91 -52.76
CA GLY A 442 -26.47 55.08 -54.19
C GLY A 442 -25.34 55.84 -54.89
N HIS A 443 -25.25 55.54 -56.19
CA HIS A 443 -24.58 56.18 -57.34
C HIS A 443 -24.31 57.70 -57.26
N PRO A 444 -23.36 58.28 -58.04
CA PRO A 444 -23.47 58.32 -59.51
C PRO A 444 -22.15 58.16 -60.29
N GLY A 445 -22.27 57.70 -61.55
CA GLY A 445 -21.20 57.73 -62.54
C GLY A 445 -21.02 59.14 -63.14
N HIS A 446 -19.78 59.48 -63.49
CA HIS A 446 -19.45 60.68 -64.25
C HIS A 446 -18.58 60.29 -65.46
N LEU A 447 -19.11 60.56 -66.65
CA LEU A 447 -18.46 60.71 -67.96
C LEU A 447 -17.36 61.81 -67.86
N GLU A 448 -16.12 61.63 -68.34
CA GLU A 448 -15.57 61.83 -69.71
C GLU A 448 -14.27 62.69 -69.57
N PRO A 449 -13.44 63.00 -70.60
CA PRO A 449 -13.13 62.32 -71.87
C PRO A 449 -11.62 62.28 -72.23
N GLY A 450 -11.33 61.60 -73.35
CA GLY A 450 -10.21 61.67 -74.31
C GLY A 450 -8.91 62.46 -74.06
N GLY A 451 -7.80 61.78 -74.40
CA GLY A 451 -6.47 62.33 -74.66
C GLY A 451 -5.52 61.23 -75.11
#